data_AF-I7FSV7-F1
#
_entry.id   AF-I7FSV7-F1
#
_cell.length_a   1.000
_cell.length_b   1.000
_cell.length_c   1.000
_cell.angle_alpha   90.00
_cell.angle_beta   90.00
_cell.angle_gamma   90.00
#
_symmetry.space_group_name_H-M   'P 1'
#
loop_
_entity.id
_entity.type
_entity.pdbx_description
1 polymer ?
#
loop_
_entity_poly.entity_id
_entity_poly.type
_entity_poly.pdbx_seq_one_letter_code
_entity_poly.pdbx_strand_id
1 'polypeptide(L)'
;MGEPFIGSEALAAGTLTRHQLRSRFIAVYQDIYVEKGTLPTAILRAKACWLRSRRRGVLAGYSAAALHGARWIDPGLPAYILDTNRRPARGVVVWSDAIEDDEICLIGDMRVTTPVRTALDLACKFPEDVAVPAIDSLARAAKLKVADIELAAEHHAARRGIRQARTIIALVDPGAESPRETWLRLVVVRAGYPPPQTQYAVLNEYGALIGEVDMAWPELKIALEYEGQHHTDPVTLRKDIQRADEMMENGWIVIRVTARDGEATVLKRVAKAWASRS
;
A
#
# COMPACT_ATOMS: atom_id res chain seq x y z
N MET A 1 23.08 2.15 -2.49
CA MET A 1 21.94 2.41 -3.39
C MET A 1 22.09 3.85 -3.88
N GLY A 2 22.24 4.08 -5.18
CA GLY A 2 22.54 5.41 -5.71
C GLY A 2 21.33 6.34 -5.57
N GLU A 3 21.40 7.32 -4.68
CA GLU A 3 20.39 8.37 -4.54
C GLU A 3 20.33 9.24 -5.81
N PRO A 4 19.14 9.70 -6.23
CA PRO A 4 19.03 10.62 -7.35
C PRO A 4 19.66 11.98 -7.02
N PHE A 5 20.28 12.61 -8.00
CA PHE A 5 20.91 13.94 -7.84
C PHE A 5 20.73 14.81 -9.08
N ILE A 6 20.97 16.10 -8.93
CA ILE A 6 20.87 17.09 -10.01
C ILE A 6 22.21 17.16 -10.76
N GLY A 7 22.19 16.86 -12.06
CA GLY A 7 23.39 16.79 -12.89
C GLY A 7 24.09 18.14 -12.99
N SER A 8 23.34 19.21 -13.27
CA SER A 8 23.88 20.56 -13.34
C SER A 8 24.53 21.03 -12.04
N GLU A 9 23.98 20.70 -10.88
CA GLU A 9 24.58 21.01 -9.57
C GLU A 9 25.89 20.25 -9.35
N ALA A 10 25.93 18.95 -9.67
CA ALA A 10 27.14 18.15 -9.54
C ALA A 10 28.27 18.63 -10.47
N LEU A 11 27.94 19.05 -11.69
CA LEU A 11 28.91 19.63 -12.62
C LEU A 11 29.42 21.00 -12.14
N ALA A 12 28.52 21.85 -11.64
CA ALA A 12 28.89 23.18 -11.14
C ALA A 12 29.76 23.11 -9.87
N ALA A 13 29.50 22.14 -9.01
CA ALA A 13 30.29 21.88 -7.80
C ALA A 13 31.63 21.18 -8.08
N GLY A 14 31.90 20.75 -9.32
CA GLY A 14 33.11 20.02 -9.69
C GLY A 14 33.19 18.60 -9.12
N THR A 15 32.11 18.09 -8.52
CA THR A 15 32.08 16.72 -7.95
C THR A 15 32.02 15.65 -9.05
N LEU A 16 31.52 16.01 -10.23
CA LEU A 16 31.53 15.16 -11.42
C LEU A 16 31.98 15.94 -12.66
N THR A 17 32.64 15.24 -13.57
CA THR A 17 32.88 15.74 -14.93
C THR A 17 31.74 15.34 -15.87
N ARG A 18 31.58 16.06 -16.99
CA ARG A 18 30.60 15.71 -18.04
C ARG A 18 30.80 14.29 -18.57
N HIS A 19 32.05 13.82 -18.64
CA HIS A 19 32.35 12.45 -19.07
C HIS A 19 31.83 11.43 -18.07
N GLN A 20 32.14 11.61 -16.77
CA GLN A 20 31.65 10.72 -15.71
C GLN A 20 30.12 10.70 -15.63
N LEU A 21 29.46 11.86 -15.76
CA LEU A 21 27.99 11.95 -15.78
C LEU A 21 27.37 11.11 -16.91
N ARG A 22 27.99 11.12 -18.10
CA ARG A 22 27.50 10.39 -19.28
C ARG A 22 27.83 8.90 -19.26
N SER A 23 28.95 8.49 -18.66
CA SER A 23 29.42 7.10 -18.69
C SER A 23 28.90 6.25 -17.53
N ARG A 24 28.70 6.86 -16.35
CA ARG A 24 28.38 6.14 -15.10
C ARG A 24 26.94 6.29 -14.64
N PHE A 25 26.19 7.26 -15.18
CA PHE A 25 24.84 7.58 -14.72
C PHE A 25 23.82 7.55 -15.84
N ILE A 26 22.56 7.33 -15.47
CA ILE A 26 21.41 7.38 -16.38
C ILE A 26 20.43 8.45 -15.89
N ALA A 27 19.79 9.15 -16.83
CA ALA A 27 18.80 10.16 -16.49
C ALA A 27 17.46 9.49 -16.12
N VAL A 28 16.91 9.84 -14.96
CA VAL A 28 15.55 9.47 -14.53
C VAL A 28 14.55 10.49 -15.07
N TYR A 29 14.89 11.78 -14.96
CA TYR A 29 14.18 12.91 -15.52
C TYR A 29 15.20 13.89 -16.13
N GLN A 30 14.71 14.95 -16.78
CA GLN A 30 15.60 16.01 -17.28
C GLN A 30 16.45 16.57 -16.14
N ASP A 31 17.78 16.55 -16.31
CA ASP A 31 18.78 17.01 -15.35
C ASP A 31 18.84 16.22 -14.02
N ILE A 32 18.14 15.08 -13.91
CA ILE A 32 18.13 14.22 -12.72
C ILE A 32 18.71 12.86 -13.06
N TYR A 33 19.75 12.46 -12.34
CA TYR A 33 20.55 11.29 -12.64
C TYR A 33 20.62 10.31 -11.47
N VAL A 34 20.79 9.04 -11.79
CA VAL A 34 21.10 7.95 -10.85
C VAL A 34 22.22 7.10 -11.42
N GLU A 35 22.94 6.39 -10.56
CA GLU A 35 24.02 5.49 -11.00
C GLU A 35 23.46 4.37 -11.89
N LYS A 36 24.18 4.04 -12.96
CA LYS A 36 23.80 2.97 -13.87
C LYS A 36 23.71 1.64 -13.12
N GLY A 37 22.62 0.90 -13.35
CA GLY A 37 22.34 -0.35 -12.64
C GLY A 37 21.54 -0.16 -11.34
N THR A 38 21.22 1.08 -10.94
CA THR A 38 20.29 1.33 -9.83
C THR A 38 18.90 0.81 -10.18
N LEU A 39 18.36 -0.08 -9.34
CA LEU A 39 16.99 -0.57 -9.50
C LEU A 39 15.99 0.56 -9.19
N PRO A 40 14.98 0.79 -10.06
CA PRO A 40 13.97 1.79 -9.80
C PRO A 40 13.09 1.37 -8.61
N THR A 41 12.80 2.33 -7.73
CA THR A 41 11.83 2.17 -6.64
C THR A 41 10.88 3.37 -6.63
N ALA A 42 9.71 3.22 -6.01
CA ALA A 42 8.76 4.32 -5.84
C ALA A 42 9.38 5.50 -5.05
N ILE A 43 10.18 5.20 -4.01
CA ILE A 43 10.92 6.20 -3.23
C ILE A 43 11.94 6.94 -4.11
N LEU A 44 12.72 6.22 -4.92
CA LEU A 44 13.70 6.83 -5.82
C LEU A 44 13.02 7.76 -6.83
N ARG A 45 11.88 7.35 -7.41
CA ARG A 45 11.10 8.20 -8.32
C ARG A 45 10.55 9.44 -7.62
N ALA A 46 10.03 9.29 -6.40
CA ALA A 46 9.53 10.40 -5.59
C ALA A 46 10.65 11.43 -5.32
N LYS A 47 11.80 10.98 -4.84
CA LYS A 47 12.99 11.84 -4.62
C LYS A 47 13.46 12.53 -5.91
N ALA A 48 13.58 11.78 -7.00
CA ALA A 48 13.97 12.32 -8.30
C ALA A 48 12.96 13.39 -8.80
N CYS A 49 11.67 13.17 -8.57
CA CYS A 49 10.61 14.11 -8.95
C CYS A 49 10.67 15.40 -8.10
N TRP A 50 10.93 15.29 -6.80
CA TRP A 50 11.10 16.45 -5.94
C TRP A 50 12.33 17.28 -6.34
N LEU A 51 13.46 16.65 -6.65
CA LEU A 51 14.64 17.36 -7.17
C LEU A 51 14.33 18.06 -8.50
N ARG A 52 13.60 17.40 -9.41
CA ARG A 52 13.12 18.00 -10.67
C ARG A 52 12.28 19.26 -10.42
N SER A 53 11.46 19.27 -9.37
CA SER A 53 10.66 20.45 -8.96
C SER A 53 11.50 21.61 -8.41
N ARG A 54 12.83 21.50 -8.45
CA ARG A 54 13.77 22.42 -7.78
C ARG A 54 13.50 22.50 -6.29
N ARG A 55 13.15 21.37 -5.68
CA ARG A 55 12.88 21.22 -4.24
C ARG A 55 11.68 22.04 -3.73
N ARG A 56 10.73 22.39 -4.61
CA ARG A 56 9.58 23.24 -4.26
C ARG A 56 8.24 22.53 -4.19
N GLY A 57 8.04 21.52 -5.04
CA GLY A 57 6.77 20.81 -5.13
C GLY A 57 6.53 19.92 -3.92
N VAL A 58 5.26 19.61 -3.66
CA VAL A 58 4.82 18.74 -2.55
C VAL A 58 4.54 17.36 -3.13
N LEU A 59 5.29 16.35 -2.71
CA LEU A 59 5.05 14.97 -3.15
C LEU A 59 3.71 14.48 -2.62
N ALA A 60 2.92 13.82 -3.47
CA ALA A 60 1.55 13.41 -3.19
C ALA A 60 1.29 11.97 -3.66
N GLY A 61 0.08 11.45 -3.45
CA GLY A 61 -0.36 10.15 -3.96
C GLY A 61 0.62 9.01 -3.65
N TYR A 62 0.93 8.16 -4.63
CA TYR A 62 1.88 7.05 -4.45
C TYR A 62 3.32 7.50 -4.12
N SER A 63 3.72 8.73 -4.50
CA SER A 63 5.03 9.25 -4.10
C SER A 63 5.08 9.58 -2.62
N ALA A 64 4.03 10.19 -2.08
CA ALA A 64 3.89 10.43 -0.65
C ALA A 64 3.73 9.12 0.12
N ALA A 65 2.88 8.21 -0.36
CA ALA A 65 2.66 6.91 0.28
C ALA A 65 3.96 6.12 0.42
N ALA A 66 4.79 6.08 -0.64
CA ALA A 66 6.08 5.42 -0.61
C ALA A 66 7.04 6.04 0.43
N LEU A 67 7.04 7.37 0.58
CA LEU A 67 7.88 8.05 1.56
C LEU A 67 7.39 7.84 3.00
N HIS A 68 6.08 7.68 3.21
CA HIS A 68 5.49 7.29 4.49
C HIS A 68 5.66 5.79 4.82
N GLY A 69 6.37 5.04 3.97
CA GLY A 69 6.69 3.64 4.21
C GLY A 69 5.63 2.64 3.74
N ALA A 70 4.62 3.08 2.98
CA ALA A 70 3.67 2.15 2.36
C ALA A 70 4.42 1.17 1.42
N ARG A 71 4.00 -0.09 1.46
CA ARG A 71 4.59 -1.20 0.69
C ARG A 71 3.77 -1.48 -0.57
N TRP A 72 4.24 -2.43 -1.38
CA TRP A 72 3.51 -2.95 -2.54
C TRP A 72 3.21 -1.94 -3.65
N ILE A 73 4.00 -0.86 -3.71
CA ILE A 73 3.87 0.16 -4.75
C ILE A 73 4.71 -0.26 -5.97
N ASP A 74 4.05 -0.42 -7.11
CA ASP A 74 4.71 -0.76 -8.37
C ASP A 74 5.76 0.33 -8.73
N PRO A 75 7.05 -0.03 -8.86
CA PRO A 75 8.10 0.90 -9.28
C PRO A 75 7.91 1.47 -10.70
N GLY A 76 7.00 0.92 -11.50
CA GLY A 76 6.58 1.40 -12.81
C GLY A 76 5.64 2.60 -12.75
N LEU A 77 4.97 2.86 -11.62
CA LEU A 77 4.06 3.98 -11.47
C LEU A 77 4.77 5.34 -11.63
N PRO A 78 4.08 6.35 -12.18
CA PRO A 78 4.64 7.69 -12.25
C PRO A 78 4.86 8.28 -10.85
N ALA A 79 5.73 9.27 -10.76
CA ALA A 79 5.80 10.10 -9.55
C ALA A 79 4.63 11.08 -9.53
N TYR A 80 4.06 11.32 -8.35
CA TYR A 80 2.91 12.21 -8.14
C TYR A 80 3.36 13.42 -7.30
N ILE A 81 3.04 14.62 -7.77
CA ILE A 81 3.48 15.86 -7.14
C ILE A 81 2.44 16.97 -7.32
N LEU A 82 2.22 17.77 -6.29
CA LEU A 82 1.55 19.06 -6.36
C LEU A 82 2.61 20.11 -6.66
N ASP A 83 2.56 20.71 -7.86
CA ASP A 83 3.54 21.69 -8.30
C ASP A 83 2.87 22.78 -9.16
N THR A 84 3.35 24.01 -9.03
CA THR A 84 2.98 25.13 -9.91
C THR A 84 3.55 24.95 -11.31
N ASN A 85 4.68 24.25 -11.44
CA ASN A 85 5.29 23.92 -12.72
C ASN A 85 4.61 22.71 -13.37
N ARG A 86 3.67 23.00 -14.28
CA ARG A 86 2.87 21.99 -14.99
C ARG A 86 3.52 21.46 -16.27
N ARG A 87 4.81 21.71 -16.50
CA ARG A 87 5.48 21.22 -17.71
C ARG A 87 5.41 19.69 -17.75
N PRO A 88 4.87 19.09 -18.83
CA PRO A 88 4.80 17.65 -18.97
C PRO A 88 6.18 17.01 -18.82
N ALA A 89 6.25 15.92 -18.05
CA ALA A 89 7.40 15.05 -18.00
C ALA A 89 6.94 13.61 -17.98
N ARG A 90 7.57 12.77 -18.81
CA ARG A 90 7.29 11.33 -18.84
C ARG A 90 7.52 10.74 -17.44
N GLY A 91 6.54 9.99 -16.94
CA GLY A 91 6.63 9.37 -15.62
C GLY A 91 6.47 10.35 -14.45
N VAL A 92 5.88 11.53 -14.68
CA VAL A 92 5.46 12.49 -13.65
C VAL A 92 4.00 12.88 -13.89
N VAL A 93 3.19 12.78 -12.85
CA VAL A 93 1.81 13.28 -12.82
C VAL A 93 1.78 14.47 -11.87
N VAL A 94 1.46 15.64 -12.43
CA VAL A 94 1.32 16.87 -11.65
C VAL A 94 -0.15 17.07 -11.29
N TRP A 95 -0.43 17.21 -10.01
CA TRP A 95 -1.74 17.58 -9.48
C TRP A 95 -1.81 19.09 -9.24
N SER A 96 -3.03 19.62 -9.25
CA SER A 96 -3.31 21.06 -9.07
C SER A 96 -4.38 21.33 -8.00
N ASP A 97 -4.69 20.32 -7.20
CA ASP A 97 -5.58 20.43 -6.06
C ASP A 97 -5.04 21.49 -5.08
N ALA A 98 -5.94 22.25 -4.46
CA ALA A 98 -5.58 23.08 -3.32
C ALA A 98 -5.11 22.18 -2.17
N ILE A 99 -4.13 22.67 -1.42
CA ILE A 99 -3.57 22.00 -0.26
C ILE A 99 -3.32 23.04 0.82
N GLU A 100 -3.74 22.71 2.04
CA GLU A 100 -3.57 23.54 3.22
C GLU A 100 -2.21 23.24 3.88
N ASP A 101 -1.68 24.20 4.65
CA ASP A 101 -0.33 24.08 5.21
C ASP A 101 -0.21 22.93 6.22
N ASP A 102 -1.28 22.62 6.95
CA ASP A 102 -1.38 21.51 7.90
C ASP A 102 -1.56 20.14 7.21
N GLU A 103 -1.83 20.13 5.90
CA GLU A 103 -1.86 18.93 5.07
C GLU A 103 -0.48 18.59 4.48
N ILE A 104 0.55 19.35 4.84
CA ILE A 104 1.93 19.18 4.39
C ILE A 104 2.84 18.87 5.59
N CYS A 105 3.69 17.86 5.45
CA CYS A 105 4.77 17.57 6.39
C CYS A 105 6.12 17.46 5.68
N LEU A 106 7.19 17.36 6.46
CA LEU A 106 8.54 17.15 5.96
C LEU A 106 9.01 15.72 6.23
N ILE A 107 9.60 15.09 5.21
CA ILE A 107 10.38 13.85 5.34
C ILE A 107 11.79 14.14 4.83
N GLY A 108 12.73 14.32 5.76
CA GLY A 108 13.97 15.04 5.46
C GLY A 108 13.63 16.47 5.00
N ASP A 109 14.22 16.90 3.88
CA ASP A 109 13.95 18.22 3.30
C ASP A 109 12.73 18.22 2.33
N MET A 110 12.14 17.05 2.08
CA MET A 110 11.07 16.93 1.10
C MET A 110 9.73 17.33 1.69
N ARG A 111 9.01 18.21 1.00
CA ARG A 111 7.61 18.49 1.28
C ARG A 111 6.75 17.35 0.77
N VAL A 112 5.92 16.77 1.64
CA VAL A 112 5.09 15.61 1.35
C VAL A 112 3.69 15.87 1.93
N THR A 113 2.65 15.40 1.26
CA THR A 113 1.30 15.38 1.86
C THR A 113 1.32 14.55 3.14
N THR A 114 0.61 14.98 4.19
CA THR A 114 0.47 14.18 5.41
C THR A 114 -0.13 12.81 5.10
N PRO A 115 0.07 11.78 5.96
CA PRO A 115 -0.49 10.46 5.68
C PRO A 115 -2.01 10.48 5.50
N VAL A 116 -2.75 11.27 6.30
CA VAL A 116 -4.21 11.46 6.17
C VAL A 116 -4.57 12.09 4.83
N ARG A 117 -3.92 13.20 4.44
CA ARG A 117 -4.12 13.82 3.13
C ARG A 117 -3.82 12.86 1.98
N THR A 118 -2.74 12.09 2.11
CA THR A 118 -2.33 11.09 1.12
C THR A 118 -3.40 10.01 0.96
N ALA A 119 -3.96 9.50 2.06
CA ALA A 119 -5.04 8.52 2.02
C ALA A 119 -6.29 9.09 1.32
N LEU A 120 -6.69 10.31 1.67
CA LEU A 120 -7.82 11.00 1.03
C LEU A 120 -7.59 11.22 -0.47
N ASP A 121 -6.38 11.62 -0.86
CA ASP A 121 -5.99 11.78 -2.28
C ASP A 121 -6.12 10.46 -3.05
N LEU A 122 -5.64 9.35 -2.47
CA LEU A 122 -5.75 8.03 -3.08
C LEU A 122 -7.22 7.62 -3.25
N ALA A 123 -8.03 7.81 -2.20
CA ALA A 123 -9.46 7.49 -2.22
C ALA A 123 -10.25 8.33 -3.23
N CYS A 124 -9.90 9.61 -3.43
CA CYS A 124 -10.59 10.48 -4.36
C CYS A 124 -10.24 10.23 -5.84
N LYS A 125 -9.07 9.65 -6.14
CA LYS A 125 -8.48 9.68 -7.49
C LYS A 125 -8.26 8.31 -8.13
N PHE A 126 -8.26 7.23 -7.36
CA PHE A 126 -8.04 5.88 -7.88
C PHE A 126 -9.28 5.00 -7.69
N PRO A 127 -9.48 3.99 -8.56
CA PRO A 127 -10.54 3.00 -8.37
C PRO A 127 -10.39 2.24 -7.05
N GLU A 128 -11.50 1.71 -6.53
CA GLU A 128 -11.57 0.99 -5.25
C GLU A 128 -10.51 -0.12 -5.11
N ASP A 129 -10.39 -1.02 -6.10
CA ASP A 129 -9.43 -2.14 -6.10
C ASP A 129 -7.96 -1.70 -6.07
N VAL A 130 -7.69 -0.43 -6.37
CA VAL A 130 -6.35 0.17 -6.37
C VAL A 130 -6.12 1.01 -5.11
N ALA A 131 -7.16 1.75 -4.69
CA ALA A 131 -7.09 2.67 -3.56
C ALA A 131 -7.10 1.93 -2.21
N VAL A 132 -8.00 0.96 -2.00
CA VAL A 132 -8.13 0.29 -0.69
C VAL A 132 -6.82 -0.39 -0.28
N PRO A 133 -6.16 -1.22 -1.10
CA PRO A 133 -4.88 -1.83 -0.71
C PRO A 133 -3.77 -0.81 -0.45
N ALA A 134 -3.75 0.29 -1.20
CA ALA A 134 -2.77 1.35 -1.02
C ALA A 134 -2.99 2.11 0.29
N ILE A 135 -4.25 2.36 0.65
CA ILE A 135 -4.62 3.01 1.91
C ILE A 135 -4.42 2.08 3.10
N ASP A 136 -4.77 0.79 3.01
CA ASP A 136 -4.48 -0.22 4.05
C ASP A 136 -2.98 -0.24 4.36
N SER A 137 -2.14 -0.27 3.31
CA SER A 137 -0.68 -0.28 3.47
C SER A 137 -0.15 1.03 4.07
N LEU A 138 -0.65 2.18 3.62
CA LEU A 138 -0.28 3.49 4.16
C LEU A 138 -0.71 3.64 5.63
N ALA A 139 -1.95 3.27 5.94
CA ALA A 139 -2.50 3.40 7.29
C ALA A 139 -1.74 2.52 8.28
N ARG A 140 -1.35 1.30 7.90
CA ARG A 140 -0.46 0.46 8.70
C ARG A 140 0.91 1.13 8.91
N ALA A 141 1.55 1.56 7.82
CA ALA A 141 2.91 2.10 7.89
C ALA A 141 2.99 3.38 8.75
N ALA A 142 2.00 4.27 8.60
CA ALA A 142 1.91 5.53 9.31
C ALA A 142 1.10 5.46 10.62
N LYS A 143 0.61 4.28 11.02
CA LYS A 143 -0.26 4.06 12.20
C LYS A 143 -1.48 4.98 12.24
N LEU A 144 -2.10 5.19 11.08
CA LEU A 144 -3.30 6.02 10.95
C LEU A 144 -4.53 5.28 11.46
N LYS A 145 -5.44 6.02 12.10
CA LYS A 145 -6.79 5.54 12.37
C LYS A 145 -7.69 5.85 11.18
N VAL A 146 -8.56 4.93 10.82
CA VAL A 146 -9.54 5.13 9.74
C VAL A 146 -10.42 6.37 10.02
N ALA A 147 -10.79 6.58 11.29
CA ALA A 147 -11.53 7.76 11.75
C ALA A 147 -10.86 9.10 11.39
N ASP A 148 -9.52 9.18 11.37
CA ASP A 148 -8.83 10.40 10.98
C ASP A 148 -9.01 10.69 9.47
N ILE A 149 -9.10 9.64 8.65
CA ILE A 149 -9.35 9.73 7.21
C ILE A 149 -10.80 10.11 6.95
N GLU A 150 -11.74 9.55 7.72
CA GLU A 150 -13.17 9.91 7.68
C GLU A 150 -13.37 11.40 8.00
N LEU A 151 -12.77 11.89 9.09
CA LEU A 151 -12.82 13.29 9.48
C LEU A 151 -12.26 14.22 8.39
N ALA A 152 -11.15 13.84 7.76
CA ALA A 152 -10.60 14.59 6.63
C ALA A 152 -11.55 14.59 5.42
N ALA A 153 -12.27 13.49 5.17
CA ALA A 153 -13.27 13.43 4.11
C ALA A 153 -14.53 14.27 4.39
N GLU A 154 -14.85 14.50 5.67
CA GLU A 154 -15.88 15.45 6.09
C GLU A 154 -15.42 16.90 5.90
N HIS A 155 -14.19 17.23 6.31
CA HIS A 155 -13.60 18.55 6.11
C HIS A 155 -13.57 18.95 4.62
N HIS A 156 -13.25 17.98 3.75
CA HIS A 156 -13.18 18.17 2.29
C HIS A 156 -14.47 17.78 1.55
N ALA A 157 -15.65 18.02 2.15
CA ALA A 157 -16.95 17.58 1.62
C ALA A 157 -17.29 18.07 0.20
N ALA A 158 -16.70 19.17 -0.28
CA ALA A 158 -16.91 19.71 -1.63
C ALA A 158 -15.89 19.21 -2.67
N ARG A 159 -14.92 18.38 -2.25
CA ARG A 159 -13.83 17.93 -3.11
C ARG A 159 -14.31 16.99 -4.21
N ARG A 160 -13.75 17.15 -5.41
CA ARG A 160 -13.98 16.21 -6.51
C ARG A 160 -13.51 14.80 -6.10
N GLY A 161 -14.39 13.81 -6.27
CA GLY A 161 -14.11 12.41 -5.90
C GLY A 161 -14.50 12.05 -4.47
N ILE A 162 -14.99 13.00 -3.66
CA ILE A 162 -15.28 12.75 -2.23
C ILE A 162 -16.37 11.69 -1.99
N ARG A 163 -17.37 11.58 -2.89
CA ARG A 163 -18.40 10.54 -2.80
C ARG A 163 -17.79 9.15 -2.92
N GLN A 164 -16.90 8.96 -3.89
CA GLN A 164 -16.14 7.71 -4.04
C GLN A 164 -15.23 7.48 -2.84
N ALA A 165 -14.54 8.54 -2.38
CA ALA A 165 -13.65 8.43 -1.24
C ALA A 165 -14.36 7.91 0.00
N ARG A 166 -15.58 8.37 0.30
CA ARG A 166 -16.37 7.85 1.44
C ARG A 166 -16.66 6.35 1.31
N THR A 167 -17.04 5.88 0.12
CA THR A 167 -17.24 4.45 -0.14
C THR A 167 -15.95 3.65 0.06
N ILE A 168 -14.82 4.17 -0.43
CA ILE A 168 -13.51 3.52 -0.30
C ILE A 168 -13.03 3.50 1.16
N ILE A 169 -13.16 4.62 1.88
CA ILE A 169 -12.72 4.74 3.28
C ILE A 169 -13.48 3.76 4.17
N ALA A 170 -14.78 3.57 3.93
CA ALA A 170 -15.59 2.57 4.67
C ALA A 170 -15.12 1.12 4.45
N LEU A 171 -14.30 0.86 3.43
CA LEU A 171 -13.71 -0.44 3.14
C LEU A 171 -12.26 -0.56 3.62
N VAL A 172 -11.64 0.50 4.13
CA VAL A 172 -10.25 0.47 4.58
C VAL A 172 -10.13 -0.35 5.87
N ASP A 173 -9.16 -1.25 5.88
CA ASP A 173 -8.78 -2.05 7.03
C ASP A 173 -7.25 -2.20 7.07
N PRO A 174 -6.57 -1.44 7.95
CA PRO A 174 -5.12 -1.51 8.09
C PRO A 174 -4.58 -2.85 8.57
N GLY A 175 -5.44 -3.85 8.86
CA GLY A 175 -5.04 -5.21 9.24
C GLY A 175 -4.63 -6.11 8.07
N ALA A 176 -5.03 -5.84 6.81
CA ALA A 176 -4.63 -6.63 5.64
C ALA A 176 -3.19 -6.34 5.17
N GLU A 177 -2.23 -7.27 5.33
CA GLU A 177 -0.78 -7.03 5.23
C GLU A 177 -0.24 -6.98 3.81
N SER A 178 -1.03 -7.49 2.88
CA SER A 178 -0.77 -7.51 1.45
C SER A 178 -2.01 -7.10 0.63
N PRO A 179 -1.82 -6.62 -0.62
CA PRO A 179 -2.95 -6.35 -1.51
C PRO A 179 -3.81 -7.57 -1.80
N ARG A 180 -3.26 -8.78 -1.63
CA ARG A 180 -3.97 -10.03 -1.83
C ARG A 180 -4.89 -10.37 -0.68
N GLU A 181 -4.47 -10.09 0.56
CA GLU A 181 -5.37 -10.15 1.72
C GLU A 181 -6.47 -9.10 1.63
N THR A 182 -6.15 -7.85 1.25
CA THR A 182 -7.19 -6.83 1.00
C THR A 182 -8.17 -7.30 -0.08
N TRP A 183 -7.68 -7.84 -1.20
CA TRP A 183 -8.54 -8.40 -2.25
C TRP A 183 -9.45 -9.52 -1.70
N LEU A 184 -8.90 -10.46 -0.93
CA LEU A 184 -9.66 -11.57 -0.37
C LEU A 184 -10.74 -11.08 0.60
N ARG A 185 -10.44 -10.07 1.43
CA ARG A 185 -11.40 -9.38 2.30
C ARG A 185 -12.53 -8.73 1.49
N LEU A 186 -12.18 -8.00 0.44
CA LEU A 186 -13.16 -7.32 -0.41
C LEU A 186 -14.05 -8.32 -1.15
N VAL A 187 -13.52 -9.46 -1.60
CA VAL A 187 -14.32 -10.53 -2.22
C VAL A 187 -15.45 -10.99 -1.30
N VAL A 188 -15.16 -11.26 -0.03
CA VAL A 188 -16.18 -11.77 0.90
C VAL A 188 -17.15 -10.68 1.35
N VAL A 189 -16.67 -9.45 1.58
CA VAL A 189 -17.51 -8.31 1.95
C VAL A 189 -18.48 -7.96 0.82
N ARG A 190 -18.00 -7.90 -0.43
CA ARG A 190 -18.85 -7.62 -1.61
C ARG A 190 -19.90 -8.70 -1.85
N ALA A 191 -19.63 -9.95 -1.46
CA ALA A 191 -20.59 -11.04 -1.52
C ALA A 191 -21.64 -11.02 -0.38
N GLY A 192 -21.58 -10.02 0.52
CA GLY A 192 -22.57 -9.82 1.57
C GLY A 192 -22.28 -10.58 2.87
N TYR A 193 -21.11 -11.20 3.01
CA TYR A 193 -20.69 -11.74 4.31
C TYR A 193 -20.33 -10.60 5.27
N PRO A 194 -20.58 -10.76 6.59
CA PRO A 194 -20.07 -9.84 7.61
C PRO A 194 -18.56 -9.61 7.42
N PRO A 195 -18.04 -8.40 7.68
CA PRO A 195 -16.60 -8.15 7.62
C PRO A 195 -15.84 -9.12 8.54
N PRO A 196 -14.86 -9.89 8.02
CA PRO A 196 -14.03 -10.74 8.86
C PRO A 196 -13.09 -9.88 9.72
N GLN A 197 -12.71 -10.39 10.89
CA GLN A 197 -11.64 -9.81 11.70
C GLN A 197 -10.29 -10.15 11.08
N THR A 198 -9.47 -9.14 10.75
CA THR A 198 -8.13 -9.34 10.18
C THR A 198 -7.08 -9.64 11.25
N GLN A 199 -6.03 -10.38 10.90
CA GLN A 199 -4.91 -10.74 11.78
C GLN A 199 -5.39 -11.32 13.12
N TYR A 200 -6.30 -12.29 13.02
CA TYR A 200 -6.96 -12.83 14.19
C TYR A 200 -6.09 -13.89 14.87
N ALA A 201 -5.76 -13.65 16.15
CA ALA A 201 -5.02 -14.59 16.98
C ALA A 201 -5.92 -15.76 17.41
N VAL A 202 -5.64 -16.94 16.88
CA VAL A 202 -6.35 -18.17 17.23
C VAL A 202 -5.68 -18.82 18.44
N LEU A 203 -6.47 -18.95 19.52
CA LEU A 203 -6.04 -19.54 20.78
C LEU A 203 -6.66 -20.94 20.94
N ASN A 204 -5.95 -21.84 21.60
CA ASN A 204 -6.50 -23.13 22.03
C ASN A 204 -7.36 -22.99 23.29
N GLU A 205 -7.96 -24.08 23.75
CA GLU A 205 -8.82 -24.13 24.94
C GLU A 205 -8.13 -23.68 26.25
N TYR A 206 -6.79 -23.70 26.30
CA TYR A 206 -5.98 -23.25 27.44
C TYR A 206 -5.51 -21.79 27.29
N GLY A 207 -5.92 -21.09 26.23
CA GLY A 207 -5.51 -19.72 25.95
C GLY A 207 -4.11 -19.59 25.33
N ALA A 208 -3.48 -20.69 24.91
CA ALA A 208 -2.19 -20.65 24.22
C ALA A 208 -2.39 -20.33 22.73
N LEU A 209 -1.50 -19.53 22.16
CA LEU A 209 -1.54 -19.13 20.75
C LEU A 209 -1.20 -20.31 19.84
N ILE A 210 -2.16 -20.69 18.99
CA ILE A 210 -1.98 -21.66 17.91
C ILE A 210 -1.32 -20.95 16.71
N GLY A 211 -1.82 -19.76 16.38
CA GLY A 211 -1.28 -18.93 15.31
C GLY A 211 -2.18 -17.74 14.99
N GLU A 212 -1.71 -16.87 14.11
CA GLU A 212 -2.46 -15.75 13.59
C GLU A 212 -2.92 -16.09 12.17
N VAL A 213 -4.19 -15.80 11.85
CA VAL A 213 -4.75 -15.98 10.51
C VAL A 213 -5.08 -14.65 9.90
N ASP A 214 -4.92 -14.52 8.58
CA ASP A 214 -5.13 -13.26 7.87
C ASP A 214 -6.51 -12.66 8.16
N MET A 215 -7.54 -13.52 8.18
CA MET A 215 -8.94 -13.16 8.42
C MET A 215 -9.71 -14.28 9.12
N ALA A 216 -10.67 -13.92 9.97
CA ALA A 216 -11.54 -14.87 10.65
C ALA A 216 -12.96 -14.36 10.90
N TRP A 217 -13.90 -15.30 10.95
CA TRP A 217 -15.17 -15.18 11.68
C TRP A 217 -15.09 -16.07 12.92
N PRO A 218 -14.65 -15.55 14.07
CA PRO A 218 -14.37 -16.36 15.26
C PRO A 218 -15.59 -17.13 15.76
N GLU A 219 -16.76 -16.51 15.66
CA GLU A 219 -18.02 -17.07 16.19
C GLU A 219 -18.46 -18.30 15.40
N LEU A 220 -18.05 -18.40 14.14
CA LEU A 220 -18.28 -19.55 13.27
C LEU A 220 -17.06 -20.50 13.24
N LYS A 221 -15.94 -20.09 13.86
CA LYS A 221 -14.60 -20.69 13.71
C LYS A 221 -14.22 -20.94 12.25
N ILE A 222 -14.40 -19.93 11.41
CA ILE A 222 -13.97 -19.97 10.00
C ILE A 222 -12.81 -19.00 9.83
N ALA A 223 -11.69 -19.49 9.30
CA ALA A 223 -10.50 -18.70 8.98
C ALA A 223 -10.27 -18.65 7.46
N LEU A 224 -9.79 -17.52 6.96
CA LEU A 224 -9.39 -17.31 5.57
C LEU A 224 -7.92 -16.92 5.54
N GLU A 225 -7.13 -17.63 4.75
CA GLU A 225 -5.69 -17.38 4.58
C GLU A 225 -5.36 -17.25 3.09
N TYR A 226 -4.60 -16.22 2.74
CA TYR A 226 -4.01 -16.07 1.43
C TYR A 226 -2.57 -16.61 1.45
N GLU A 227 -2.35 -17.73 0.77
CA GLU A 227 -1.02 -18.31 0.61
C GLU A 227 -0.24 -17.55 -0.49
N GLY A 228 0.82 -16.85 -0.05
CA GLY A 228 1.84 -16.27 -0.92
C GLY A 228 2.70 -17.34 -1.63
N GLN A 229 3.74 -16.90 -2.34
CA GLN A 229 4.72 -17.85 -2.88
C GLN A 229 5.49 -18.51 -1.73
N HIS A 230 5.26 -19.80 -1.51
CA HIS A 230 5.81 -20.58 -0.42
C HIS A 230 7.35 -20.54 -0.37
N HIS A 231 7.87 -20.35 0.85
CA HIS A 231 9.26 -20.66 1.15
C HIS A 231 9.41 -22.19 1.23
N THR A 232 10.34 -22.76 0.46
CA THR A 232 10.60 -24.22 0.40
C THR A 232 11.37 -24.74 1.63
N ASP A 233 11.32 -24.04 2.76
CA ASP A 233 12.04 -24.42 3.97
C ASP A 233 11.29 -25.55 4.71
N PRO A 234 11.90 -26.74 4.89
CA PRO A 234 11.25 -27.88 5.55
C PRO A 234 10.83 -27.61 7.01
N VAL A 235 11.50 -26.69 7.71
CA VAL A 235 11.16 -26.33 9.10
C VAL A 235 9.86 -25.53 9.14
N THR A 236 9.76 -24.52 8.26
CA THR A 236 8.53 -23.72 8.10
C THR A 236 7.34 -24.60 7.72
N LEU A 237 7.52 -25.51 6.76
CA LEU A 237 6.48 -26.45 6.34
C LEU A 237 5.96 -27.32 7.50
N ARG A 238 6.85 -27.83 8.36
CA ARG A 238 6.45 -28.66 9.49
C ARG A 238 5.60 -27.87 10.50
N LYS A 239 5.97 -26.62 10.77
CA LYS A 239 5.20 -25.74 11.66
C LYS A 239 3.83 -25.43 11.08
N ASP A 240 3.74 -25.20 9.77
CA ASP A 240 2.46 -24.93 9.11
C ASP A 240 1.51 -26.13 9.13
N ILE A 241 2.04 -27.36 9.02
CA ILE A 241 1.25 -28.59 9.18
C ILE A 241 0.73 -28.70 10.61
N GLN A 242 1.62 -28.57 11.61
CA GLN A 242 1.23 -28.67 13.02
C GLN A 242 0.18 -27.61 13.40
N ARG A 243 0.34 -26.37 12.91
CA ARG A 243 -0.62 -25.28 13.11
C ARG A 243 -1.97 -25.61 12.50
N ALA A 244 -2.00 -26.15 11.29
CA ALA A 244 -3.25 -26.54 10.63
C ALA A 244 -3.97 -27.65 11.39
N ASP A 245 -3.23 -28.66 11.85
CA ASP A 245 -3.78 -29.78 12.63
C ASP A 245 -4.39 -29.27 13.94
N GLU A 246 -3.68 -28.44 14.69
CA GLU A 246 -4.17 -27.89 15.96
C GLU A 246 -5.40 -26.97 15.75
N MET A 247 -5.44 -26.18 14.68
CA MET A 247 -6.63 -25.41 14.32
C MET A 247 -7.83 -26.31 14.04
N MET A 248 -7.64 -27.40 13.29
CA MET A 248 -8.71 -28.37 12.99
C MET A 248 -9.21 -29.06 14.27
N GLU A 249 -8.32 -29.47 15.15
CA GLU A 249 -8.66 -30.07 16.46
C GLU A 249 -9.48 -29.10 17.33
N ASN A 250 -9.19 -27.80 17.26
CA ASN A 250 -9.96 -26.76 17.93
C ASN A 250 -11.25 -26.36 17.18
N GLY A 251 -11.61 -27.10 16.13
CA GLY A 251 -12.86 -26.97 15.40
C GLY A 251 -12.87 -25.78 14.45
N TRP A 252 -11.73 -25.33 13.94
CA TRP A 252 -11.66 -24.31 12.89
C TRP A 252 -11.79 -24.92 11.49
N ILE A 253 -12.50 -24.23 10.62
CA ILE A 253 -12.45 -24.45 9.17
C ILE A 253 -11.49 -23.42 8.57
N VAL A 254 -10.33 -23.87 8.10
CA VAL A 254 -9.33 -22.99 7.47
C VAL A 254 -9.47 -23.06 5.95
N ILE A 255 -9.83 -21.94 5.34
CA ILE A 255 -9.94 -21.78 3.89
C ILE A 255 -8.67 -21.12 3.38
N ARG A 256 -7.82 -21.91 2.72
CA ARG A 256 -6.62 -21.42 2.06
C ARG A 256 -6.92 -21.00 0.62
N VAL A 257 -6.39 -19.85 0.24
CA VAL A 257 -6.58 -19.21 -1.07
C VAL A 257 -5.22 -18.92 -1.67
N THR A 258 -5.00 -19.34 -2.91
CA THR A 258 -3.74 -19.14 -3.62
C THR A 258 -3.92 -18.14 -4.77
N ALA A 259 -2.81 -17.70 -5.38
CA ALA A 259 -2.85 -16.89 -6.59
C ALA A 259 -3.58 -17.55 -7.79
N ARG A 260 -3.83 -18.87 -7.74
CA ARG A 260 -4.59 -19.60 -8.77
C ARG A 260 -6.10 -19.62 -8.51
N ASP A 261 -6.52 -19.28 -7.30
CA ASP A 261 -7.93 -19.26 -6.93
C ASP A 261 -8.55 -17.91 -7.32
N GLY A 262 -9.56 -17.95 -8.18
CA GLY A 262 -10.39 -16.78 -8.50
C GLY A 262 -11.52 -16.57 -7.49
N GLU A 263 -12.20 -15.43 -7.60
CA GLU A 263 -13.32 -15.03 -6.74
C GLU A 263 -14.41 -16.12 -6.60
N ALA A 264 -14.86 -16.72 -7.69
CA ALA A 264 -15.88 -17.77 -7.65
C ALA A 264 -15.44 -19.00 -6.82
N THR A 265 -14.16 -19.36 -6.86
CA THR A 265 -13.62 -20.47 -6.06
C THR A 265 -13.60 -20.11 -4.58
N VAL A 266 -13.15 -18.89 -4.24
CA VAL A 266 -13.17 -18.37 -2.87
C VAL A 266 -14.60 -18.42 -2.32
N LEU A 267 -15.55 -17.81 -3.02
CA LEU A 267 -16.95 -17.74 -2.58
C LEU A 267 -17.59 -19.12 -2.44
N LYS A 268 -17.29 -20.06 -3.33
CA LYS A 268 -17.75 -21.46 -3.20
C LYS A 268 -17.23 -22.11 -1.91
N ARG A 269 -15.95 -21.91 -1.57
CA ARG A 269 -15.36 -22.46 -0.33
C ARG A 269 -15.96 -21.80 0.91
N VAL A 270 -16.12 -20.48 0.89
CA VAL A 270 -16.74 -19.72 1.99
C VAL A 270 -18.19 -20.15 2.20
N ALA A 271 -19.00 -20.23 1.14
CA ALA A 271 -20.40 -20.66 1.23
C ALA A 271 -20.53 -22.07 1.82
N LYS A 272 -19.66 -23.01 1.42
CA LYS A 272 -19.64 -24.37 1.98
C LYS A 272 -19.30 -24.36 3.47
N ALA A 273 -18.29 -23.59 3.89
CA ALA A 273 -17.91 -23.48 5.29
C ALA A 273 -19.02 -22.83 6.12
N TRP A 274 -19.62 -21.76 5.60
CA TRP A 274 -20.71 -21.03 6.24
C TRP A 274 -21.91 -21.93 6.52
N ALA A 275 -22.37 -22.67 5.50
CA ALA A 275 -23.51 -23.58 5.61
C ALA A 275 -23.30 -24.73 6.61
N SER A 276 -22.05 -25.03 6.99
CA SER A 276 -21.74 -26.04 8.01
C SER A 276 -21.77 -25.50 9.45
N ARG A 277 -21.94 -24.19 9.61
CA ARG A 277 -21.88 -23.46 10.89
C ARG A 277 -23.13 -22.63 11.19
N SER A 278 -23.96 -22.40 10.18
CA SER A 278 -25.26 -21.72 10.25
C SER A 278 -26.41 -22.66 10.55
#